data_AF-A0A957JJV8-F1
#
_entry.id   AF-A0A957JJV8-F1
#
_cell.length_a   1.000
_cell.length_b   1.000
_cell.length_c   1.000
_cell.angle_alpha   90.00
_cell.angle_beta   90.00
_cell.angle_gamma   90.00
#
_symmetry.space_group_name_H-M   'P 1'
#
loop_
_entity.id
_entity.type
_entity.pdbx_description
1 polymer ?
#
loop_
_entity_poly.entity_id
_entity_poly.type
_entity_poly.pdbx_seq_one_letter_code
_entity_poly.pdbx_strand_id
1 'polypeptide(L)'
;MQNAWIVARRELGAIFVQPIAYVFTMVMLFITGFIFAAQISVPIIQGGPPPTVASILGTFTFLALFTLPAVTMRLLSEEQQSGTIELLMTLPIRDSEVVVGKWLAGFIFYLFTTAFTLIYPFMLIRFGNPDIGPIISAYVGALLWGAALVGIGVLASAMSENQINALIIAAGINLLLYLMAIPADFFTVVPTISTIFNELSMQA
;
A
#
# COMPACT_ATOMS: atom_id res chain seq x y z
N MET A 1 18.42 -17.35 -5.84
CA MET A 1 17.02 -16.88 -5.77
C MET A 1 16.03 -17.87 -5.15
N GLN A 2 16.28 -19.20 -5.10
CA GLN A 2 15.38 -20.11 -4.36
C GLN A 2 15.27 -19.74 -2.87
N ASN A 3 16.36 -19.27 -2.27
CA ASN A 3 16.39 -18.84 -0.87
C ASN A 3 15.47 -17.65 -0.58
N ALA A 4 15.43 -16.64 -1.46
CA ALA A 4 14.56 -15.47 -1.31
C ALA A 4 13.07 -15.87 -1.30
N TRP A 5 12.68 -16.82 -2.14
CA TRP A 5 11.31 -17.36 -2.15
C TRP A 5 10.97 -18.16 -0.89
N ILE A 6 11.93 -18.92 -0.34
CA ILE A 6 11.75 -19.66 0.92
C ILE A 6 11.50 -18.67 2.07
N VAL A 7 12.30 -17.59 2.14
CA VAL A 7 12.09 -16.51 3.13
C VAL A 7 10.72 -15.88 2.92
N ALA A 8 10.36 -15.48 1.70
CA ALA A 8 9.06 -14.88 1.40
C ALA A 8 7.88 -15.77 1.84
N ARG A 9 7.96 -17.09 1.59
CA ARG A 9 6.91 -18.04 1.98
C ARG A 9 6.79 -18.18 3.50
N ARG A 10 7.91 -18.18 4.22
CA ARG A 10 7.93 -18.21 5.69
C ARG A 10 7.27 -16.95 6.26
N GLU A 11 7.68 -15.79 5.76
CA GLU A 11 7.17 -14.49 6.21
C GLU A 11 5.69 -14.30 5.86
N LEU A 12 5.26 -14.71 4.67
CA LEU A 12 3.84 -14.73 4.32
C LEU A 12 3.04 -15.60 5.28
N GLY A 13 3.54 -16.80 5.60
CA GLY A 13 2.91 -17.66 6.61
C GLY A 13 2.77 -16.95 7.96
N ALA A 14 3.81 -16.23 8.41
CA ALA A 14 3.75 -15.45 9.63
C ALA A 14 2.71 -14.32 9.56
N ILE A 15 2.63 -13.59 8.44
CA ILE A 15 1.64 -12.53 8.23
C ILE A 15 0.21 -13.09 8.30
N PHE A 16 -0.06 -14.21 7.61
CA PHE A 16 -1.40 -14.84 7.58
C PHE A 16 -1.75 -15.61 8.84
N VAL A 17 -0.82 -15.89 9.75
CA VAL A 17 -1.15 -16.46 11.07
C VAL A 17 -1.53 -15.35 12.05
N GLN A 18 -1.05 -14.13 11.85
CA GLN A 18 -1.32 -13.01 12.74
C GLN A 18 -2.76 -12.48 12.58
N PRO A 19 -3.58 -12.45 13.66
CA PRO A 19 -4.94 -11.91 13.62
C PRO A 19 -5.00 -10.45 13.15
N ILE A 20 -3.95 -9.67 13.44
CA ILE A 20 -3.85 -8.26 13.11
C ILE A 20 -3.97 -8.01 11.60
N ALA A 21 -3.33 -8.85 10.77
CA ALA A 21 -3.37 -8.69 9.32
C ALA A 21 -4.80 -8.80 8.75
N TYR A 22 -5.62 -9.69 9.33
CA TYR A 22 -7.03 -9.83 8.96
C TYR A 22 -7.87 -8.65 9.44
N VAL A 23 -7.63 -8.15 10.65
CA VAL A 23 -8.34 -6.98 11.18
C VAL A 23 -8.11 -5.76 10.28
N PHE A 24 -6.85 -5.49 9.91
CA PHE A 24 -6.53 -4.39 9.00
C PHE A 24 -7.20 -4.56 7.63
N THR A 25 -7.11 -5.75 7.04
CA THR A 25 -7.74 -6.04 5.75
C THR A 25 -9.25 -5.85 5.81
N MET A 26 -9.90 -6.34 6.87
CA MET A 26 -11.34 -6.20 7.08
C MET A 26 -11.74 -4.73 7.21
N VAL A 27 -11.07 -3.96 8.06
CA VAL A 27 -11.37 -2.53 8.28
C VAL A 27 -11.17 -1.74 6.98
N MET A 28 -10.09 -2.02 6.25
CA MET A 28 -9.79 -1.36 4.98
C MET A 28 -10.86 -1.66 3.91
N LEU A 29 -11.28 -2.92 3.78
CA LEU A 29 -12.35 -3.31 2.86
C LEU A 29 -13.71 -2.74 3.28
N PHE A 30 -14.00 -2.71 4.58
CA PHE A 30 -15.24 -2.16 5.10
C PHE A 30 -15.36 -0.65 4.83
N ILE A 31 -14.31 0.12 5.12
CA ILE A 31 -14.29 1.58 4.87
C ILE A 31 -14.39 1.86 3.37
N THR A 32 -13.59 1.17 2.55
CA THR A 32 -13.64 1.37 1.09
C THR A 32 -14.99 0.98 0.51
N GLY A 33 -15.62 -0.10 1.00
CA GLY A 33 -16.94 -0.54 0.55
C GLY A 33 -18.06 0.41 0.98
N PHE A 34 -17.98 0.94 2.20
CA PHE A 34 -18.91 1.96 2.69
C PHE A 34 -18.82 3.24 1.86
N ILE A 35 -17.60 3.73 1.61
CA ILE A 35 -17.41 4.92 0.76
C ILE A 35 -17.84 4.63 -0.68
N PHE A 36 -17.57 3.45 -1.24
CA PHE A 36 -18.07 3.06 -2.56
C PHE A 36 -19.60 3.12 -2.65
N ALA A 37 -20.31 2.60 -1.66
CA ALA A 37 -21.78 2.67 -1.60
C ALA A 37 -22.29 4.12 -1.50
N ALA A 38 -21.62 4.97 -0.71
CA ALA A 38 -21.94 6.40 -0.63
C ALA A 38 -21.71 7.12 -1.98
N GLN A 39 -20.61 6.80 -2.67
CA GLN A 39 -20.23 7.41 -3.95
C GLN A 39 -21.16 7.00 -5.10
N ILE A 40 -21.81 5.83 -5.03
CA ILE A 40 -22.84 5.42 -5.99
C ILE A 40 -24.19 6.04 -5.65
N SER A 41 -24.58 6.05 -4.38
CA SER A 41 -25.92 6.50 -3.97
C SER A 41 -26.12 8.01 -4.11
N VAL A 42 -25.12 8.83 -3.79
CA VAL A 42 -25.24 10.29 -3.82
C VAL A 42 -25.52 10.86 -5.22
N PRO A 43 -24.78 10.47 -6.29
CA PRO A 43 -25.05 10.93 -7.64
C PRO A 43 -26.40 10.46 -8.20
N ILE A 44 -26.85 9.25 -7.84
CA ILE A 44 -28.17 8.73 -8.25
C ILE A 44 -29.30 9.61 -7.69
N ILE A 45 -29.14 10.12 -6.47
CA ILE A 45 -30.14 10.96 -5.79
C ILE A 45 -30.06 12.43 -6.26
N GLN A 46 -28.87 12.94 -6.54
CA GLN A 46 -28.62 14.37 -6.83
C GLN A 46 -28.41 14.68 -8.32
N GLY A 47 -28.44 13.69 -9.21
CA GLY A 47 -28.18 13.86 -10.65
C GLY A 47 -26.73 14.22 -10.97
N GLY A 48 -25.79 13.82 -10.11
CA GLY A 48 -24.36 14.09 -10.27
C GLY A 48 -23.70 13.17 -11.33
N PRO A 49 -22.50 13.52 -11.82
CA PRO A 49 -21.74 12.64 -12.69
C PRO A 49 -21.47 11.28 -12.03
N PRO A 50 -21.37 10.20 -12.82
CA PRO A 50 -21.06 8.87 -12.29
C PRO A 50 -19.72 8.89 -11.53
N PRO A 51 -19.58 8.10 -10.45
CA PRO A 51 -18.38 8.09 -9.65
C PRO A 51 -17.16 7.66 -10.48
N THR A 52 -16.14 8.51 -10.50
CA THR A 52 -14.87 8.24 -11.18
C THR A 52 -14.10 7.14 -10.45
N VAL A 53 -13.48 6.22 -11.20
CA VAL A 53 -12.67 5.11 -10.65
C VAL A 53 -11.54 5.62 -9.73
N ALA A 54 -11.03 6.82 -10.01
CA ALA A 54 -10.00 7.48 -9.21
C ALA A 54 -10.44 7.77 -7.76
N SER A 55 -11.71 8.09 -7.50
CA SER A 55 -12.17 8.39 -6.13
C SER A 55 -12.26 7.13 -5.25
N ILE A 56 -12.61 6.00 -5.88
CA ILE A 56 -12.74 4.70 -5.22
C ILE A 56 -11.35 4.17 -4.85
N LEU A 57 -10.43 4.15 -5.82
CA LEU A 57 -9.06 3.71 -5.56
C LEU A 57 -8.27 4.72 -4.73
N GLY A 58 -8.58 6.02 -4.79
CA GLY A 58 -7.96 7.04 -3.93
C GLY A 58 -8.16 6.75 -2.44
N THR A 59 -9.36 6.31 -2.04
CA THR A 59 -9.63 5.89 -0.65
C THR A 59 -8.79 4.67 -0.25
N PHE A 60 -8.68 3.69 -1.14
CA PHE A 60 -7.88 2.49 -0.91
C PHE A 60 -6.39 2.82 -0.78
N THR A 61 -5.86 3.61 -1.70
CA THR A 61 -4.48 4.10 -1.74
C THR A 61 -4.15 4.93 -0.50
N PHE A 62 -5.09 5.74 -0.02
CA PHE A 62 -4.94 6.51 1.22
C PHE A 62 -4.88 5.60 2.46
N LEU A 63 -5.77 4.61 2.57
CA LEU A 63 -5.72 3.67 3.70
C LEU A 63 -4.44 2.82 3.67
N ALA A 64 -3.94 2.49 2.48
CA ALA A 64 -2.72 1.71 2.31
C ALA A 64 -1.48 2.43 2.90
N LEU A 65 -1.50 3.76 3.00
CA LEU A 65 -0.44 4.54 3.66
C LEU A 65 -0.19 4.14 5.10
N PHE A 66 -1.25 3.74 5.82
CA PHE A 66 -1.18 3.34 7.23
C PHE A 66 -1.08 1.83 7.37
N THR A 67 -1.83 1.10 6.55
CA THR A 67 -1.86 -0.36 6.61
C THR A 67 -0.53 -1.00 6.21
N LEU A 68 0.13 -0.49 5.17
CA LEU A 68 1.38 -1.08 4.69
C LEU A 68 2.52 -0.95 5.71
N PRO A 69 2.79 0.23 6.29
CA PRO A 69 3.69 0.37 7.43
C PRO A 69 3.36 -0.56 8.59
N ALA A 70 2.08 -0.69 8.94
CA ALA A 70 1.65 -1.55 10.05
C ALA A 70 1.94 -3.03 9.79
N VAL A 71 1.90 -3.47 8.53
CA VAL A 71 2.24 -4.86 8.16
C VAL A 71 3.76 -5.02 8.05
N THR A 72 4.47 -4.05 7.47
CA THR A 72 5.92 -4.15 7.24
C THR A 72 6.76 -3.85 8.47
N MET A 73 6.22 -3.14 9.48
CA MET A 73 7.01 -2.70 10.64
C MET A 73 7.72 -3.85 11.34
N ARG A 74 7.08 -5.04 11.40
CA ARG A 74 7.59 -6.22 12.13
C ARG A 74 8.61 -7.04 11.33
N LEU A 75 8.67 -6.90 10.01
CA LEU A 75 9.45 -7.79 9.15
C LEU A 75 10.93 -7.88 9.54
N LEU A 76 11.59 -6.77 9.86
CA LEU A 76 12.98 -6.76 10.33
C LEU A 76 13.12 -6.35 11.80
N SER A 77 12.30 -5.41 12.27
CA SER A 77 12.43 -4.91 13.64
C SER A 77 12.16 -5.98 14.71
N GLU A 78 11.33 -7.00 14.44
CA GLU A 78 11.09 -8.10 15.39
C GLU A 78 12.32 -9.02 15.51
N GLU A 79 13.06 -9.22 14.40
CA GLU A 79 14.31 -9.98 14.40
C GLU A 79 15.47 -9.19 15.04
N GLN A 80 15.47 -7.85 14.88
CA GLN A 80 16.42 -6.97 15.57
C GLN A 80 16.15 -6.94 17.08
N GLN A 81 14.89 -6.74 17.48
CA GLN A 81 14.50 -6.67 18.89
C GLN A 81 14.76 -7.98 19.65
N SER A 82 14.57 -9.13 18.98
CA SER A 82 14.80 -10.45 19.57
C SER A 82 16.26 -10.92 19.50
N GLY A 83 17.16 -10.14 18.88
CA GLY A 83 18.57 -10.52 18.66
C GLY A 83 18.76 -11.70 17.71
N THR A 84 17.69 -12.21 17.08
CA THR A 84 17.77 -13.32 16.13
C THR A 84 18.36 -12.93 14.78
N ILE A 85 18.57 -11.62 14.55
CA ILE A 85 19.22 -11.13 13.35
C ILE A 85 20.66 -11.66 13.21
N GLU A 86 21.38 -11.86 14.31
CA GLU A 86 22.74 -12.44 14.31
C GLU A 86 22.72 -13.92 13.88
N LEU A 87 21.70 -14.67 14.29
CA LEU A 87 21.48 -16.04 13.86
C LEU A 87 21.11 -16.10 12.36
N LEU A 88 20.39 -15.10 11.88
CA LEU A 88 20.01 -15.00 10.47
C LEU A 88 21.21 -14.65 9.57
N MET A 89 22.10 -13.78 10.05
CA MET A 89 23.33 -13.39 9.34
C MET A 89 24.41 -14.50 9.34
N THR A 90 24.34 -15.46 10.24
CA THR A 90 25.26 -16.62 10.28
C THR A 90 24.82 -17.76 9.36
N LEU A 91 23.60 -17.72 8.82
CA LEU A 91 23.16 -18.63 7.77
C LEU A 91 23.85 -18.28 6.44
N PRO A 92 24.11 -19.27 5.56
CA PRO A 92 24.74 -19.04 4.25
C PRO A 92 23.75 -18.42 3.24
N ILE A 93 23.10 -17.33 3.62
CA ILE A 93 22.09 -16.59 2.84
C ILE A 93 22.64 -15.19 2.61
N ARG A 94 22.47 -14.65 1.39
CA ARG A 94 22.89 -13.28 1.09
C ARG A 94 21.88 -12.30 1.69
N ASP A 95 22.35 -11.20 2.26
CA ASP A 95 21.49 -10.13 2.81
C ASP A 95 20.46 -9.63 1.80
N SER A 96 20.84 -9.54 0.51
CA SER A 96 19.93 -9.14 -0.56
C SER A 96 18.78 -10.13 -0.79
N GLU A 97 19.00 -11.44 -0.57
CA GLU A 97 17.93 -12.44 -0.68
C GLU A 97 16.93 -12.33 0.48
N VAL A 98 17.39 -11.92 1.68
CA VAL A 98 16.52 -11.67 2.85
C VAL A 98 15.66 -10.43 2.63
N VAL A 99 16.26 -9.32 2.20
CA VAL A 99 15.53 -8.06 1.95
C VAL A 99 14.48 -8.24 0.87
N VAL A 100 14.84 -8.87 -0.26
CA VAL A 100 13.90 -9.16 -1.36
C VAL A 100 12.80 -10.12 -0.92
N GLY A 101 13.14 -11.13 -0.11
CA GLY A 101 12.15 -12.07 0.43
C GLY A 101 11.10 -11.39 1.32
N LYS A 102 11.54 -10.51 2.23
CA LYS A 102 10.65 -9.76 3.14
C LYS A 102 9.80 -8.74 2.38
N TRP A 103 10.38 -8.03 1.40
CA TRP A 103 9.63 -7.14 0.52
C TRP A 103 8.57 -7.89 -0.29
N LEU A 104 8.93 -9.06 -0.87
CA LEU A 104 7.98 -9.90 -1.61
C LEU A 104 6.82 -10.37 -0.73
N ALA A 105 7.08 -10.70 0.54
CA ALA A 105 6.02 -11.10 1.46
C ALA A 105 5.02 -9.95 1.71
N GLY A 106 5.51 -8.75 1.98
CA GLY A 106 4.65 -7.57 2.11
C GLY A 106 3.89 -7.22 0.82
N PHE A 107 4.56 -7.33 -0.32
CA PHE A 107 3.95 -7.06 -1.62
C PHE A 107 2.87 -8.08 -1.99
N ILE A 108 3.09 -9.38 -1.75
CA ILE A 108 2.09 -10.42 -2.00
C ILE A 108 0.88 -10.23 -1.08
N PHE A 109 1.09 -9.88 0.20
CA PHE A 109 -0.01 -9.52 1.09
C PHE A 109 -0.84 -8.35 0.54
N TYR A 110 -0.18 -7.29 0.09
CA TYR A 110 -0.87 -6.16 -0.55
C TYR A 110 -1.61 -6.55 -1.83
N LEU A 111 -1.04 -7.44 -2.63
CA LEU A 111 -1.66 -7.96 -3.85
C LEU A 111 -2.93 -8.76 -3.52
N PHE A 112 -2.92 -9.56 -2.46
CA PHE A 112 -4.13 -10.23 -1.96
C PHE A 112 -5.21 -9.22 -1.53
N THR A 113 -4.85 -8.22 -0.74
CA THR A 113 -5.79 -7.17 -0.28
C THR A 113 -6.35 -6.37 -1.46
N THR A 114 -5.53 -6.07 -2.47
CA THR A 114 -5.95 -5.40 -3.70
C THR A 114 -6.83 -6.29 -4.56
N ALA A 115 -6.59 -7.61 -4.60
CA ALA A 115 -7.45 -8.53 -5.33
C ALA A 115 -8.87 -8.56 -4.77
N PHE A 116 -9.04 -8.43 -3.44
CA PHE A 116 -10.38 -8.32 -2.85
C PHE A 116 -11.13 -7.06 -3.28
N THR A 117 -10.44 -5.97 -3.63
CA THR A 117 -11.12 -4.75 -4.10
C THR A 117 -11.61 -4.86 -5.55
N LEU A 118 -11.21 -5.89 -6.31
CA LEU A 118 -11.72 -6.14 -7.66
C LEU A 118 -13.24 -6.35 -7.71
N ILE A 119 -13.89 -6.56 -6.56
CA ILE A 119 -15.34 -6.58 -6.46
C ILE A 119 -15.98 -5.24 -6.87
N TYR A 120 -15.31 -4.10 -6.65
CA TYR A 120 -15.81 -2.77 -7.01
C TYR A 120 -15.89 -2.53 -8.52
N PRO A 121 -14.81 -2.70 -9.32
CA PRO A 121 -14.89 -2.56 -10.77
C PRO A 121 -15.80 -3.62 -11.39
N PHE A 122 -15.89 -4.83 -10.83
CA PHE A 122 -16.83 -5.85 -11.31
C PHE A 122 -18.29 -5.37 -11.20
N MET A 123 -18.67 -4.76 -10.06
CA MET A 123 -19.99 -4.15 -9.92
C MET A 123 -20.19 -2.99 -10.89
N LEU A 124 -19.20 -2.11 -11.07
CA LEU A 124 -19.30 -0.99 -12.01
C LEU A 124 -19.47 -1.45 -13.46
N ILE A 125 -18.69 -2.44 -13.93
CA ILE A 125 -18.82 -3.00 -15.29
C ILE A 125 -20.22 -3.57 -15.51
N ARG A 126 -20.80 -4.20 -14.50
CA ARG A 126 -22.12 -4.83 -14.62
C ARG A 126 -23.28 -3.83 -14.66
N PHE A 127 -23.17 -2.69 -13.96
CA PHE A 127 -24.28 -1.76 -13.72
C PHE A 127 -24.12 -0.37 -14.35
N GLY A 128 -22.91 0.07 -14.71
CA GLY A 128 -22.63 1.46 -15.09
C GLY A 128 -21.93 1.70 -16.44
N ASN A 129 -21.52 0.64 -17.16
CA ASN A 129 -20.73 0.73 -18.40
C ASN A 129 -19.52 1.69 -18.33
N PRO A 130 -18.61 1.53 -17.36
CA PRO A 130 -17.41 2.35 -17.22
C PRO A 130 -16.37 2.03 -18.29
N ASP A 131 -15.53 3.01 -18.62
CA ASP A 131 -14.36 2.81 -19.46
C ASP A 131 -13.34 1.88 -18.77
N ILE A 132 -12.97 0.81 -19.47
CA ILE A 132 -12.06 -0.22 -18.95
C ILE A 132 -10.61 0.30 -18.87
N GLY A 133 -10.22 1.21 -19.77
CA GLY A 133 -8.86 1.77 -19.82
C GLY A 133 -8.43 2.40 -18.49
N PRO A 134 -9.17 3.39 -17.97
CA PRO A 134 -8.90 4.02 -16.67
C PRO A 134 -8.93 3.06 -15.47
N ILE A 135 -9.73 1.99 -15.54
CA ILE A 135 -9.76 0.97 -14.49
C ILE A 135 -8.42 0.24 -14.43
N ILE A 136 -7.93 -0.25 -15.57
CA ILE A 136 -6.68 -1.00 -15.62
C ILE A 136 -5.50 -0.11 -15.18
N SER A 137 -5.43 1.13 -15.69
CA SER A 137 -4.33 2.04 -15.32
C SER A 137 -4.34 2.37 -13.83
N ALA A 138 -5.51 2.58 -13.23
CA ALA A 138 -5.62 2.89 -11.81
C ALA A 138 -5.22 1.69 -10.92
N TYR A 139 -5.53 0.45 -11.31
CA TYR A 139 -5.06 -0.75 -10.58
C TYR A 139 -3.55 -0.97 -10.72
N VAL A 140 -2.99 -0.73 -11.91
CA VAL A 140 -1.53 -0.78 -12.11
C VAL A 140 -0.84 0.28 -11.26
N GLY A 141 -1.36 1.51 -11.25
CA GLY A 141 -0.86 2.59 -10.40
C GLY A 141 -0.94 2.24 -8.91
N ALA A 142 -2.06 1.68 -8.45
CA ALA A 142 -2.21 1.24 -7.06
C ALA A 142 -1.20 0.13 -6.69
N LEU A 143 -0.95 -0.84 -7.57
CA LEU A 143 0.05 -1.89 -7.35
C LEU A 143 1.47 -1.33 -7.25
N LEU A 144 1.84 -0.40 -8.13
CA LEU A 144 3.15 0.26 -8.09
C LEU A 144 3.31 1.14 -6.85
N TRP A 145 2.26 1.86 -6.47
CA TRP A 145 2.22 2.65 -5.24
C TRP A 145 2.43 1.76 -4.02
N GLY A 146 1.67 0.67 -3.89
CA GLY A 146 1.84 -0.27 -2.77
C GLY A 146 3.21 -0.93 -2.74
N ALA A 147 3.78 -1.27 -3.90
CA ALA A 147 5.16 -1.77 -4.00
C ALA A 147 6.18 -0.79 -3.41
N ALA A 148 6.03 0.51 -3.71
CA ALA A 148 6.90 1.56 -3.17
C ALA A 148 6.72 1.73 -1.65
N LEU A 149 5.46 1.76 -1.17
CA LEU A 149 5.17 1.86 0.26
C LEU A 149 5.71 0.67 1.06
N VAL A 150 5.61 -0.55 0.53
CA VAL A 150 6.21 -1.75 1.14
C VAL A 150 7.74 -1.63 1.17
N GLY A 151 8.36 -1.10 0.11
CA GLY A 151 9.81 -0.83 0.07
C GLY A 151 10.25 0.12 1.18
N ILE A 152 9.55 1.25 1.33
CA ILE A 152 9.81 2.23 2.39
C ILE A 152 9.60 1.61 3.78
N GLY A 153 8.55 0.79 3.93
CA GLY A 153 8.27 0.09 5.17
C GLY A 153 9.37 -0.89 5.59
N VAL A 154 9.89 -1.68 4.63
CA VAL A 154 11.03 -2.58 4.86
C VAL A 154 12.30 -1.80 5.20
N LEU A 155 12.56 -0.68 4.51
CA LEU A 155 13.70 0.20 4.81
C LEU A 155 13.63 0.76 6.23
N ALA A 156 12.47 1.30 6.63
CA ALA A 156 12.25 1.84 7.96
C ALA A 156 12.37 0.77 9.06
N SER A 157 11.90 -0.45 8.77
CA SER A 157 12.05 -1.61 9.65
C SER A 157 13.51 -2.04 9.81
N ALA A 158 14.33 -1.92 8.76
CA ALA A 158 15.77 -2.20 8.82
C ALA A 158 16.55 -1.16 9.64
N MET A 159 16.09 0.10 9.67
CA MET A 159 16.73 1.18 10.43
C MET A 159 16.30 1.26 11.90
N SER A 160 15.38 0.42 12.35
CA SER A 160 14.75 0.53 13.68
C SER A 160 14.76 -0.79 14.43
N GLU A 161 15.31 -0.76 15.65
CA GLU A 161 15.29 -1.89 16.58
C GLU A 161 13.92 -2.10 17.25
N ASN A 162 13.03 -1.09 17.19
CA ASN A 162 11.71 -1.12 17.81
C ASN A 162 10.60 -1.01 16.76
N GLN A 163 9.64 -1.94 16.79
CA GLN A 163 8.46 -1.99 15.90
C GLN A 163 7.69 -0.67 15.85
N ILE A 164 7.55 0.02 16.99
CA ILE A 164 6.81 1.28 17.06
C ILE A 164 7.57 2.39 16.33
N ASN A 165 8.91 2.43 16.47
CA ASN A 165 9.72 3.43 15.79
C ASN A 165 9.74 3.18 14.26
N ALA A 166 9.85 1.91 13.85
CA ALA A 166 9.75 1.51 12.45
C ALA A 166 8.43 1.97 11.83
N LEU A 167 7.32 1.79 12.55
CA LEU A 167 5.99 2.22 12.13
C LEU A 167 5.92 3.74 11.93
N ILE A 168 6.38 4.52 12.91
CA ILE A 168 6.31 5.98 12.87
C ILE A 168 7.14 6.53 11.70
N ILE A 169 8.34 6.01 11.48
CA ILE A 169 9.20 6.44 10.38
C ILE A 169 8.57 6.08 9.03
N ALA A 170 8.12 4.84 8.85
CA ALA A 170 7.49 4.42 7.61
C ALA A 170 6.21 5.21 7.30
N ALA A 171 5.32 5.35 8.30
CA ALA A 171 4.08 6.11 8.16
C ALA A 171 4.36 7.61 7.91
N GLY A 172 5.37 8.17 8.57
CA GLY A 172 5.79 9.56 8.38
C GLY A 172 6.30 9.82 6.97
N ILE A 173 7.18 8.96 6.44
CA ILE A 173 7.67 9.07 5.06
C ILE A 173 6.53 8.91 4.06
N ASN A 174 5.69 7.90 4.25
CA ASN A 174 4.54 7.64 3.38
C ASN A 174 3.56 8.82 3.37
N LEU A 175 3.28 9.41 4.54
CA LEU A 175 2.41 10.57 4.66
C LEU A 175 3.04 11.80 4.00
N LEU A 176 4.34 12.05 4.18
CA LEU A 176 5.03 13.16 3.53
C LEU A 176 4.98 13.04 2.00
N LEU A 177 5.23 11.84 1.46
CA LEU A 177 5.12 11.58 0.02
C LEU A 177 3.69 11.79 -0.49
N TYR A 178 2.68 11.41 0.29
CA TYR A 178 1.29 11.67 -0.07
C TYR A 178 0.94 13.16 -0.03
N LEU A 179 1.40 13.89 1.01
CA LEU A 179 1.11 15.31 1.19
C LEU A 179 1.85 16.21 0.20
N MET A 180 2.93 15.74 -0.44
CA MET A 180 3.61 16.45 -1.52
C MET A 180 2.69 16.76 -2.71
N ALA A 181 1.59 16.03 -2.89
CA ALA A 181 0.58 16.33 -3.90
C ALA A 181 -0.20 17.63 -3.63
N ILE A 182 -0.45 17.94 -2.35
CA ILE A 182 -1.29 19.08 -1.94
C ILE A 182 -0.70 20.43 -2.41
N PRO A 183 0.60 20.76 -2.18
CA PRO A 183 1.17 22.00 -2.69
C PRO A 183 1.12 22.12 -4.21
N ALA A 184 1.14 21.02 -4.98
CA ALA A 184 1.13 21.08 -6.44
C ALA A 184 -0.14 21.76 -6.98
N ASP A 185 -1.29 21.57 -6.31
CA ASP A 185 -2.56 22.21 -6.65
C ASP A 185 -2.60 23.70 -6.22
N PHE A 186 -1.92 24.06 -5.13
CA PHE A 186 -1.84 25.44 -4.64
C PHE A 186 -0.82 26.31 -5.41
N PHE A 187 0.21 25.72 -6.02
CA PHE A 187 1.26 26.43 -6.78
C PHE A 187 0.97 26.59 -8.28
N THR A 188 -0.29 26.52 -8.69
CA THR A 188 -0.75 26.80 -10.08
C THR A 188 -0.39 28.20 -10.60
N VAL A 189 0.12 29.09 -9.73
CA VAL A 189 0.60 30.44 -10.07
C VAL A 189 2.04 30.46 -10.60
N VAL A 190 2.84 29.38 -10.42
CA VAL A 190 4.21 29.27 -10.98
C VAL A 190 4.41 27.89 -11.65
N PRO A 191 4.34 27.82 -12.99
CA PRO A 191 4.22 26.56 -13.73
C PRO A 191 5.43 25.62 -13.60
N THR A 192 6.63 26.12 -13.27
CA THR A 192 7.84 25.27 -13.17
C THR A 192 7.93 24.51 -11.85
N ILE A 193 7.37 25.05 -10.76
CA ILE A 193 7.39 24.40 -9.44
C ILE A 193 6.25 23.38 -9.35
N SER A 194 5.07 23.68 -9.92
CA SER A 194 3.96 22.73 -9.94
C SER A 194 4.28 21.44 -10.71
N THR A 195 5.08 21.49 -11.78
CA THR A 195 5.48 20.27 -12.53
C THR A 195 6.40 19.39 -11.70
N ILE A 196 7.38 19.96 -10.99
CA ILE A 196 8.32 19.19 -10.17
C ILE A 196 7.60 18.54 -8.98
N PHE A 197 6.65 19.25 -8.36
CA PHE A 197 5.87 18.70 -7.25
C PHE A 197 4.84 17.66 -7.70
N ASN A 198 4.22 17.80 -8.89
CA ASN A 198 3.33 16.77 -9.45
C ASN A 198 4.06 15.52 -9.95
N GLU A 199 5.31 15.64 -10.40
CA GLU A 199 6.13 14.47 -10.77
C GLU A 199 6.66 13.73 -9.52
N LEU A 200 6.78 14.44 -8.39
CA LEU A 200 7.15 13.86 -7.09
C LEU A 200 5.95 13.25 -6.35
N SER A 201 4.74 13.78 -6.54
CA SER A 201 3.52 13.12 -6.08
C SER A 201 3.17 12.01 -7.06
N MET A 202 3.34 10.75 -6.67
CA MET A 202 2.96 9.60 -7.53
C MET A 202 1.42 9.43 -7.68
N GLN A 203 0.67 10.53 -7.71
CA GLN A 203 -0.78 10.59 -7.92
C GLN A 203 -1.18 10.90 -9.37
N ALA A 204 -0.23 10.99 -10.30
CA ALA A 204 -0.51 11.17 -11.72
C ALA A 204 -1.35 10.03 -12.33
#